data_AF-A0A512AH10-F1
#
_entry.id   AF-A0A512AH10-F1
#
_cell.length_a   1.000
_cell.length_b   1.000
_cell.length_c   1.000
_cell.angle_alpha   90.00
_cell.angle_beta   90.00
_cell.angle_gamma   90.00
#
_symmetry.space_group_name_H-M   'P 1'
#
loop_
_entity.id
_entity.type
_entity.pdbx_description
1 polymer ?
#
loop_
_entity_poly.entity_id
_entity_poly.type
_entity_poly.pdbx_seq_one_letter_code
_entity_poly.pdbx_strand_id
1 'polypeptide(L)'
;MRPGRIAASAGGGLITPEDVALFSSLPLTLQADELLVHVEEYIARGVGIDSIFVDLLAPAARRLGVLWEEDLCDFLDVTIGLWRLQEVMREIAWGSPIVTGPISAPRRALFSPMPGEQHSFGATMVHEVFVRAAWDS
;
A
#
# COMPACT_ATOMS: atom_id res chain seq x y z
N MET A 1 -28.03 -17.13 20.82
CA MET A 1 -26.66 -17.17 20.26
C MET A 1 -26.79 -17.15 18.74
N ARG A 2 -26.50 -16.03 18.07
CA ARG A 2 -26.50 -15.90 16.60
C ARG A 2 -25.05 -15.63 16.17
N PRO A 3 -24.49 -16.35 15.18
CA PRO A 3 -23.15 -16.03 14.70
C PRO A 3 -23.21 -14.74 13.87
N GLY A 4 -22.48 -13.72 14.32
CA GLY A 4 -22.26 -12.48 13.59
C GLY A 4 -21.35 -12.75 12.39
N ARG A 5 -21.92 -12.60 11.19
CA ARG A 5 -21.23 -12.68 9.91
C ARG A 5 -20.25 -11.51 9.83
N ILE A 6 -18.95 -11.77 9.88
CA ILE A 6 -17.90 -10.78 9.58
C ILE A 6 -18.05 -10.45 8.10
N ALA A 7 -18.64 -9.30 7.80
CA ALA A 7 -18.54 -8.70 6.48
C ALA A 7 -17.19 -7.96 6.44
N ALA A 8 -16.19 -8.58 5.82
CA ALA A 8 -15.10 -7.79 5.24
C ALA A 8 -15.75 -6.72 4.35
N SER A 9 -15.29 -5.47 4.42
CA SER A 9 -15.77 -4.45 3.50
C SER A 9 -15.34 -4.84 2.09
N ALA A 10 -16.21 -5.57 1.39
CA ALA A 10 -16.09 -5.85 -0.01
C ALA A 10 -16.29 -4.54 -0.76
N GLY A 11 -15.21 -3.78 -0.87
CA GLY A 11 -15.06 -2.86 -1.97
C GLY A 11 -15.15 -3.69 -3.26
N GLY A 12 -16.16 -3.41 -4.08
CA GLY A 12 -16.45 -4.19 -5.30
C GLY A 12 -15.49 -3.94 -6.46
N GLY A 13 -14.57 -2.98 -6.31
CA GLY A 13 -13.55 -2.68 -7.32
C GLY A 13 -12.35 -3.62 -7.21
N LEU A 14 -11.87 -4.11 -8.34
CA LEU A 14 -10.62 -4.87 -8.44
C LEU A 14 -9.54 -3.99 -9.08
N ILE A 15 -8.28 -4.23 -8.69
CA ILE A 15 -7.12 -3.71 -9.42
C ILE A 15 -6.77 -4.73 -10.50
N THR A 16 -6.75 -4.28 -11.75
CA THR A 16 -6.41 -5.12 -12.90
C THR A 16 -4.91 -5.08 -13.18
N PRO A 17 -4.36 -6.07 -13.91
CA PRO A 17 -2.96 -6.01 -14.34
C PRO A 17 -2.63 -4.79 -15.20
N GLU A 18 -3.62 -4.27 -15.94
CA GLU A 18 -3.48 -3.05 -16.73
C GLU A 18 -3.37 -1.81 -15.84
N ASP A 19 -4.23 -1.70 -14.80
CA ASP A 19 -4.14 -0.63 -13.79
C ASP A 19 -2.73 -0.61 -13.15
N VAL A 20 -2.21 -1.79 -12.80
CA VAL A 20 -0.85 -1.94 -12.25
C VAL A 20 0.20 -1.48 -13.24
N ALA A 21 0.13 -1.93 -14.50
CA ALA A 21 1.11 -1.56 -15.51
C ALA A 21 1.13 -0.05 -15.76
N LEU A 22 -0.04 0.59 -15.79
CA LEU A 22 -0.18 2.04 -15.96
C LEU A 22 0.38 2.81 -14.77
N PHE A 23 0.04 2.41 -13.54
CA PHE A 23 0.46 3.12 -12.34
C PHE A 23 1.95 2.93 -12.02
N SER A 24 2.53 1.77 -12.31
CA SER A 24 3.85 1.36 -11.80
C SER A 24 5.02 2.24 -12.23
N SER A 25 4.92 2.97 -13.34
CA SER A 25 5.95 3.91 -13.80
C SER A 25 5.70 5.35 -13.36
N LEU A 26 4.48 5.70 -12.93
CA LEU A 26 4.12 7.07 -12.54
C LEU A 26 4.97 7.63 -11.39
N PRO A 27 5.43 6.84 -10.39
CA PRO A 27 6.27 7.37 -9.32
C PRO A 27 7.60 7.97 -9.78
N LEU A 28 8.06 7.63 -11.00
CA LEU A 28 9.26 8.24 -11.59
C LEU A 28 8.99 9.64 -12.11
N THR A 29 7.76 9.92 -12.56
CA THR A 29 7.43 11.15 -13.28
C THR A 29 6.57 12.13 -12.49
N LEU A 30 5.70 11.62 -11.61
CA LEU A 30 4.72 12.41 -10.88
C LEU A 30 5.16 12.69 -9.44
N GLN A 31 4.66 13.78 -8.84
CA GLN A 31 4.77 13.99 -7.40
C GLN A 31 3.73 13.19 -6.61
N ALA A 32 3.86 13.14 -5.28
CA ALA A 32 2.99 12.34 -4.43
C ALA A 32 1.52 12.79 -4.45
N ASP A 33 1.26 14.09 -4.54
CA ASP A 33 -0.09 14.64 -4.66
C ASP A 33 -0.76 14.25 -5.99
N GLU A 34 -0.02 14.26 -7.09
CA GLU A 34 -0.50 13.79 -8.39
C GLU A 34 -0.77 12.29 -8.40
N LEU A 35 0.11 11.49 -7.78
CA LEU A 35 -0.11 10.04 -7.61
C LEU A 35 -1.35 9.76 -6.76
N LEU A 36 -1.60 10.57 -5.73
CA LEU A 36 -2.76 10.41 -4.86
C LEU A 36 -4.07 10.57 -5.65
N VAL A 37 -4.13 11.52 -6.59
CA VAL A 37 -5.29 11.67 -7.49
C VAL A 37 -5.58 10.37 -8.26
N HIS A 38 -4.56 9.70 -8.79
CA HIS A 38 -4.74 8.39 -9.43
C HIS A 38 -5.23 7.33 -8.45
N VAL A 39 -4.76 7.35 -7.20
CA VAL A 39 -5.22 6.40 -6.18
C VAL A 39 -6.68 6.64 -5.78
N GLU A 40 -7.10 7.90 -5.71
CA GLU A 40 -8.49 8.28 -5.41
C GLU A 40 -9.46 7.73 -6.47
N GLU A 41 -9.05 7.60 -7.73
CA GLU A 41 -9.86 6.93 -8.77
C GLU A 41 -10.13 5.47 -8.41
N TYR A 42 -9.13 4.73 -7.93
CA TYR A 42 -9.32 3.34 -7.48
C TYR A 42 -10.23 3.26 -6.25
N ILE A 43 -10.06 4.17 -5.29
CA ILE A 43 -10.93 4.26 -4.10
C ILE A 43 -12.37 4.55 -4.53
N ALA A 44 -12.58 5.47 -5.48
CA ALA A 44 -13.90 5.82 -6.01
C ALA A 44 -14.56 4.67 -6.78
N ARG A 45 -13.78 3.79 -7.44
CA ARG A 45 -14.26 2.51 -7.99
C ARG A 45 -14.63 1.48 -6.92
N GLY A 46 -14.43 1.81 -5.65
CA GLY A 46 -14.67 0.93 -4.51
C GLY A 46 -13.59 -0.12 -4.36
N VAL A 47 -12.34 0.13 -4.72
CA VAL A 47 -11.23 -0.75 -4.37
C VAL A 47 -10.94 -0.62 -2.87
N GLY A 48 -10.76 -1.75 -2.18
CA GLY A 48 -10.38 -1.74 -0.77
C GLY A 48 -8.98 -1.19 -0.56
N ILE A 49 -8.74 -0.50 0.56
CA ILE A 49 -7.44 0.13 0.84
C ILE A 49 -6.32 -0.91 1.00
N ASP A 50 -6.60 -2.08 1.58
CA ASP A 50 -5.62 -3.18 1.67
C ASP A 50 -5.18 -3.63 0.26
N SER A 51 -6.12 -3.67 -0.70
CA SER A 51 -5.82 -3.95 -2.10
C SER A 51 -5.03 -2.82 -2.76
N ILE A 52 -5.28 -1.55 -2.43
CA ILE A 52 -4.42 -0.46 -2.92
C ILE A 52 -2.98 -0.66 -2.45
N PHE A 53 -2.76 -1.02 -1.19
CA PHE A 53 -1.41 -1.25 -0.68
C PHE A 53 -0.75 -2.47 -1.33
N VAL A 54 -1.43 -3.62 -1.33
CA VAL A 54 -0.84 -4.91 -1.73
C VAL A 54 -0.88 -5.13 -3.24
N ASP A 55 -1.95 -4.71 -3.91
CA ASP A 55 -2.23 -5.00 -5.32
C ASP A 55 -1.89 -3.82 -6.25
N LEU A 56 -1.57 -2.61 -5.73
CA LEU A 56 -1.13 -1.45 -6.53
C LEU A 56 0.24 -0.91 -6.11
N LEU A 57 0.39 -0.46 -4.86
CA LEU A 57 1.64 0.20 -4.42
C LEU A 57 2.81 -0.80 -4.33
N ALA A 58 2.58 -2.03 -3.85
CA ALA A 58 3.65 -3.04 -3.79
C ALA A 58 4.16 -3.46 -5.19
N PRO A 59 3.30 -3.74 -6.19
CA PRO A 59 3.74 -3.94 -7.56
C PRO A 59 4.50 -2.75 -8.14
N ALA A 60 4.07 -1.50 -7.87
CA ALA A 60 4.77 -0.31 -8.34
C ALA A 60 6.21 -0.25 -7.79
N ALA A 61 6.38 -0.47 -6.49
CA ALA A 61 7.71 -0.53 -5.87
C ALA A 61 8.58 -1.67 -6.46
N ARG A 62 7.99 -2.84 -6.73
CA ARG A 62 8.70 -3.94 -7.42
C ARG A 62 9.12 -3.53 -8.83
N ARG A 63 8.27 -2.82 -9.58
CA ARG A 63 8.62 -2.36 -10.93
C ARG A 63 9.78 -1.37 -10.92
N LEU A 64 9.86 -0.47 -9.93
CA LEU A 64 11.02 0.40 -9.78
C LEU A 64 12.31 -0.41 -9.60
N GLY A 65 12.28 -1.48 -8.80
CA GLY A 65 13.41 -2.40 -8.65
C GLY A 65 13.80 -3.08 -9.98
N VAL A 66 12.83 -3.55 -10.75
CA VAL A 66 13.09 -4.15 -12.08
C VAL A 66 13.68 -3.11 -13.05
N LEU A 67 13.17 -1.88 -13.07
CA LEU A 67 13.71 -0.82 -13.93
C LEU A 67 15.18 -0.49 -13.59
N TRP A 68 15.53 -0.53 -12.31
CA TRP A 68 16.91 -0.40 -11.86
C TRP A 68 17.78 -1.58 -12.31
N GLU A 69 17.30 -2.82 -12.15
CA GLU A 69 18.01 -4.02 -12.64
C GLU A 69 18.21 -4.03 -14.16
N GLU A 70 17.29 -3.41 -14.90
CA GLU A 70 17.33 -3.25 -16.35
C GLU A 70 18.17 -2.02 -16.81
N ASP A 71 18.83 -1.30 -15.90
CA ASP A 71 19.57 -0.05 -16.16
C ASP A 71 18.71 1.06 -16.81
N LEU A 72 17.39 1.05 -16.57
CA LEU A 72 16.42 1.99 -17.15
C LEU A 72 16.13 3.20 -16.25
N CYS A 73 16.53 3.16 -14.98
CA CYS A 73 16.49 4.30 -14.06
C CYS A 73 17.68 4.25 -13.11
N ASP A 74 18.05 5.39 -12.52
CA ASP A 74 19.18 5.44 -11.59
C ASP A 74 18.74 5.27 -10.11
N PHE A 75 19.72 5.32 -9.19
CA PHE A 75 19.48 5.10 -7.77
C PHE A 75 18.62 6.24 -7.17
N LEU A 76 18.80 7.46 -7.65
CA LEU A 76 18.04 8.61 -7.20
C LEU A 76 16.58 8.48 -7.64
N ASP A 77 16.35 8.05 -8.88
CA ASP A 77 15.02 7.78 -9.42
C ASP A 77 14.25 6.76 -8.56
N VAL A 78 14.88 5.62 -8.24
CA VAL A 78 14.27 4.60 -7.38
C VAL A 78 14.00 5.14 -5.98
N THR A 79 14.96 5.87 -5.41
CA THR A 79 14.85 6.42 -4.05
C THR A 79 13.69 7.41 -3.95
N ILE A 80 13.59 8.34 -4.90
CA ILE A 80 12.51 9.33 -4.95
C ILE A 80 11.18 8.66 -5.25
N GLY A 81 11.13 7.74 -6.22
CA GLY A 81 9.91 7.00 -6.55
C GLY A 81 9.35 6.24 -5.35
N LEU A 82 10.21 5.57 -4.58
CA LEU A 82 9.80 4.87 -3.37
C LEU A 82 9.35 5.83 -2.26
N TRP A 83 10.00 6.98 -2.13
CA TRP A 83 9.60 8.01 -1.17
C TRP A 83 8.21 8.59 -1.48
N ARG A 84 7.91 8.82 -2.75
CA ARG A 84 6.57 9.24 -3.20
C ARG A 84 5.51 8.18 -2.90
N LEU A 85 5.79 6.91 -3.16
CA LEU A 85 4.91 5.79 -2.80
C LEU A 85 4.67 5.72 -1.28
N GLN A 86 5.70 5.99 -0.48
CA GLN A 86 5.57 6.07 0.98
C GLN A 86 4.68 7.23 1.43
N GLU A 87 4.77 8.38 0.78
CA GLU A 87 3.94 9.55 1.08
C GLU A 87 2.47 9.28 0.75
N VAL A 88 2.19 8.76 -0.45
CA VAL A 88 0.85 8.31 -0.86
C VAL A 88 0.26 7.33 0.15
N MET A 89 1.04 6.32 0.58
CA MET A 89 0.59 5.35 1.58
C MET A 89 0.22 6.01 2.91
N ARG A 90 1.02 6.97 3.40
CA ARG A 90 0.74 7.70 4.65
C ARG A 90 -0.53 8.55 4.55
N GLU A 91 -0.72 9.25 3.44
CA GLU A 91 -1.93 10.07 3.22
C GLU A 91 -3.19 9.21 3.19
N ILE A 92 -3.15 8.06 2.51
CA ILE A 92 -4.27 7.10 2.49
C ILE A 92 -4.53 6.52 3.89
N ALA A 93 -3.47 6.21 4.64
CA ALA A 93 -3.58 5.71 6.01
C ALA A 93 -4.24 6.74 6.94
N TRP A 94 -3.84 8.02 6.85
CA TRP A 94 -4.43 9.10 7.64
C TRP A 94 -5.88 9.42 7.25
N GLY A 95 -6.21 9.40 5.95
CA GLY A 95 -7.54 9.71 5.45
C GLY A 95 -8.59 8.61 5.64
N SER A 96 -8.17 7.37 5.94
CA SER A 96 -9.05 6.20 6.02
C SER A 96 -9.27 5.76 7.47
N PRO A 97 -10.49 5.91 8.03
CA PRO A 97 -10.78 5.39 9.37
C PRO A 97 -10.63 3.87 9.41
N ILE A 98 -9.95 3.37 10.43
CA ILE A 98 -9.82 1.93 10.67
C ILE A 98 -11.14 1.43 11.24
N VAL A 99 -11.91 0.68 10.43
CA VAL A 99 -13.15 0.06 10.89
C VAL A 99 -12.82 -1.30 11.52
N THR A 100 -12.51 -1.31 12.82
CA THR A 100 -12.36 -2.56 13.56
C THR A 100 -13.70 -2.99 14.19
N GLY A 101 -14.08 -4.25 14.00
CA GLY A 101 -15.19 -4.86 14.75
C GLY A 101 -14.79 -5.13 16.21
N PRO A 102 -15.74 -5.53 17.08
CA PRO A 102 -15.43 -5.84 18.48
C PRO A 102 -14.42 -6.99 18.57
N ILE A 103 -13.20 -6.69 19.04
CA ILE A 103 -12.10 -7.63 19.15
C ILE A 103 -12.22 -8.40 20.47
N SER A 104 -12.25 -9.74 20.41
CA SER A 104 -12.35 -10.59 21.61
C SER A 104 -11.02 -10.79 22.36
N ALA A 105 -9.88 -10.44 21.75
CA ALA A 105 -8.54 -10.40 22.38
C ALA A 105 -7.54 -9.64 21.49
N PRO A 106 -6.68 -8.75 22.03
CA PRO A 106 -5.69 -8.02 21.24
C PRO A 106 -4.64 -8.98 20.68
N ARG A 107 -4.41 -8.95 19.36
CA ARG A 107 -3.32 -9.67 18.69
C ARG A 107 -2.15 -8.70 18.51
N ARG A 108 -0.91 -9.15 18.74
CA ARG A 108 0.29 -8.30 18.67
C ARG A 108 1.33 -8.82 17.69
N ALA A 109 1.97 -7.92 16.95
CA ALA A 109 3.06 -8.24 16.03
C ALA A 109 4.15 -7.17 16.12
N LEU A 110 5.42 -7.54 15.92
CA LEU A 110 6.53 -6.60 15.79
C LEU A 110 7.17 -6.82 14.43
N PHE A 111 7.30 -5.76 13.65
CA PHE A 111 7.95 -5.79 12.34
C PHE A 111 9.26 -5.04 12.41
N SER A 112 10.33 -5.67 11.91
CA SER A 112 11.66 -5.06 11.81
C SER A 112 12.26 -5.43 10.47
N PRO A 113 12.86 -4.48 9.73
CA PRO A 113 13.71 -4.81 8.60
C PRO A 113 14.94 -5.61 9.07
N MET A 114 15.59 -6.30 8.12
CA MET A 114 16.83 -7.02 8.39
C MET A 114 17.93 -6.05 8.83
N PRO A 115 18.79 -6.41 9.81
CA PRO A 115 19.89 -5.55 10.23
C PRO A 115 20.80 -5.19 9.04
N GLY A 116 21.01 -3.89 8.82
CA GLY A 116 21.82 -3.37 7.72
C GLY A 116 21.05 -3.07 6.43
N GLU A 117 19.77 -3.40 6.34
CA GLU A 117 18.94 -2.98 5.20
C GLU A 117 18.47 -1.53 5.34
N GLN A 118 18.53 -0.81 4.22
CA GLN A 118 18.02 0.56 4.11
C GLN A 118 16.55 0.60 3.62
N HIS A 119 16.02 -0.53 3.16
CA HIS A 119 14.67 -0.62 2.60
C HIS A 119 13.62 -0.85 3.70
N SER A 120 12.88 0.19 4.07
CA SER A 120 11.82 0.11 5.10
C SER A 120 10.40 0.06 4.55
N PHE A 121 10.19 0.33 3.26
CA PHE A 121 8.85 0.46 2.65
C PHE A 121 7.96 -0.75 2.90
N GLY A 122 8.47 -1.96 2.66
CA GLY A 122 7.71 -3.20 2.88
C GLY A 122 7.31 -3.41 4.34
N ALA A 123 8.19 -3.06 5.29
CA ALA A 123 7.88 -3.17 6.72
C ALA A 123 6.75 -2.20 7.13
N THR A 124 6.76 -0.97 6.61
CA THR A 124 5.69 -0.01 6.84
C THR A 124 4.35 -0.45 6.22
N MET A 125 4.38 -1.03 5.03
CA MET A 125 3.17 -1.56 4.38
C MET A 125 2.55 -2.71 5.17
N VAL A 126 3.38 -3.65 5.65
CA VAL A 126 2.91 -4.78 6.47
C VAL A 126 2.31 -4.29 7.78
N HIS A 127 2.95 -3.32 8.44
CA HIS A 127 2.43 -2.68 9.65
C HIS A 127 1.01 -2.13 9.43
N GLU A 128 0.81 -1.35 8.35
CA GLU A 128 -0.48 -0.74 8.04
C GLU A 128 -1.59 -1.76 7.78
N VAL A 129 -1.30 -2.84 7.03
CA VAL A 129 -2.26 -3.93 6.79
C VAL A 129 -2.66 -4.62 8.11
N PHE A 130 -1.72 -4.79 9.04
CA PHE A 130 -2.00 -5.44 10.33
C PHE A 130 -2.80 -4.55 11.28
N VAL A 131 -2.50 -3.25 11.32
CA VAL A 131 -3.29 -2.25 12.06
C VAL A 131 -4.75 -2.27 11.57
N ARG A 132 -4.97 -2.35 10.26
CA ARG A 132 -6.32 -2.49 9.66
C ARG A 132 -7.01 -3.80 9.99
N ALA A 133 -6.24 -4.88 10.14
CA ALA A 133 -6.72 -6.17 10.64
C ALA A 133 -6.90 -6.22 12.17
N ALA A 134 -6.81 -5.08 12.86
CA ALA A 134 -7.03 -4.92 14.30
C ALA A 134 -5.94 -5.56 15.19
N TRP A 135 -4.70 -5.58 14.69
CA TRP A 135 -3.52 -5.94 15.49
C TRP A 135 -2.88 -4.69 16.13
N ASP A 136 -2.29 -4.88 17.30
CA ASP A 136 -1.45 -3.92 18.01
C ASP A 136 0.02 -4.20 17.62
N SER A 137 0.59 -3.35 16.76
CA SER A 137 1.91 -3.55 16.14
C SER A 137 2.75 -2.29 16.04
#